data_AF-A0A1H7D247-F1
#
_entry.id   AF-A0A1H7D247-F1
#
_cell.length_a   1.000
_cell.length_b   1.000
_cell.length_c   1.000
_cell.angle_alpha   90.00
_cell.angle_beta   90.00
_cell.angle_gamma   90.00
#
_symmetry.space_group_name_H-M   'P 1'
#
loop_
_entity.id
_entity.type
_entity.pdbx_description
1 polymer ?
#
loop_
_entity_poly.entity_id
_entity_poly.type
_entity_poly.pdbx_seq_one_letter_code
_entity_poly.pdbx_strand_id
1 'polypeptide(L)'
;MTFFDANKLEFTFPKNWYLKLDLIWQSSAWVILGFGAIMFSWSDYALLYVKKIHTLFWVAGGHAYSAGYPISSYVVDAGSWHLRDDYCLFTNATAPLAEEWDKQVICHLVLGNREDYVQDAIQNQHWLGWFLAVLFLYVSFRLMRYLISRKLAHNIHERVTANARQRLVRQGTSTGQVSGPPL
;
A
#
# COMPACT_ATOMS: atom_id res chain seq x y z
N MET A 1 16.81 11.27 -7.86
CA MET A 1 16.70 12.41 -8.79
C MET A 1 17.42 13.58 -8.18
N THR A 2 18.33 14.19 -8.94
CA THR A 2 19.08 15.39 -8.55
C THR A 2 18.29 16.62 -8.98
N PHE A 3 18.01 17.54 -8.05
CA PHE A 3 17.21 18.74 -8.29
C PHE A 3 18.04 19.95 -8.78
N PHE A 4 19.36 19.80 -8.81
CA PHE A 4 20.31 20.81 -9.24
C PHE A 4 21.14 20.26 -10.40
N ASP A 5 21.12 20.96 -11.53
CA ASP A 5 21.97 20.66 -12.67
C ASP A 5 23.24 21.51 -12.56
N ALA A 6 24.34 20.89 -12.16
CA ALA A 6 25.63 21.56 -11.98
C ALA A 6 26.19 22.13 -13.29
N ASN A 7 25.79 21.58 -14.45
CA ASN A 7 26.27 22.04 -15.75
C ASN A 7 25.53 23.29 -16.24
N LYS A 8 24.29 23.48 -15.80
CA LYS A 8 23.46 24.65 -16.16
C LYS A 8 23.34 25.68 -15.05
N LEU A 9 23.84 25.39 -13.84
CA LEU A 9 23.70 26.22 -12.64
C LEU A 9 22.23 26.56 -12.32
N GLU A 10 21.29 25.71 -12.75
CA GLU A 10 19.85 25.94 -12.65
C GLU A 10 19.16 24.80 -11.90
N PHE A 11 18.11 25.15 -11.16
CA PHE A 11 17.22 24.17 -10.53
C PHE A 11 16.20 23.70 -11.56
N THR A 12 16.39 22.50 -12.10
CA THR A 12 15.43 21.87 -13.02
C THR A 12 14.41 21.07 -12.21
N PHE A 13 13.25 21.67 -11.96
CA PHE A 13 12.11 20.96 -11.39
C PHE A 13 11.36 20.24 -12.51
N PRO A 14 11.17 18.91 -12.45
CA PRO A 14 10.35 18.20 -13.43
C PRO A 14 8.91 18.73 -13.39
N LYS A 15 8.21 18.67 -14.54
CA LYS A 15 6.83 19.19 -14.67
C LYS A 15 5.95 18.64 -13.55
N ASN A 16 5.17 19.52 -12.91
CA ASN A 16 4.34 19.22 -11.74
C ASN A 16 3.40 18.01 -11.89
N TRP A 17 2.99 17.65 -13.10
CA TRP A 17 2.07 16.53 -13.34
C TRP A 17 2.73 15.16 -13.17
N TYR A 18 3.97 14.97 -13.66
CA TYR A 18 4.72 13.71 -13.49
C TYR A 18 5.00 13.44 -12.01
N LEU A 19 5.34 14.50 -11.26
CA LEU A 19 5.55 14.40 -9.81
C LEU A 19 4.27 14.03 -9.05
N LYS A 20 3.12 14.54 -9.48
CA LYS A 20 1.82 14.17 -8.88
C LYS A 20 1.49 12.71 -9.14
N LEU A 21 1.67 12.23 -10.37
CA LEU A 21 1.43 10.83 -10.71
C LEU A 21 2.35 9.88 -9.96
N ASP A 22 3.66 10.17 -9.91
CA ASP A 22 4.61 9.34 -9.17
C ASP A 22 4.29 9.30 -7.67
N LEU A 23 3.87 10.43 -7.08
CA LEU A 23 3.46 10.49 -5.68
C LEU A 23 2.17 9.69 -5.42
N ILE A 24 1.16 9.82 -6.30
CA ILE A 24 -0.09 9.06 -6.20
C ILE A 24 0.19 7.56 -6.31
N TRP A 25 1.02 7.16 -7.28
CA TRP A 25 1.41 5.78 -7.49
C TRP A 25 2.17 5.19 -6.29
N GLN A 26 3.15 5.92 -5.75
CA GLN A 26 3.88 5.49 -4.56
C GLN A 26 2.96 5.42 -3.34
N SER A 27 2.02 6.36 -3.19
CA SER A 27 1.06 6.35 -2.09
C SER A 27 0.08 5.18 -2.19
N SER A 28 -0.43 4.87 -3.38
CA SER A 28 -1.34 3.73 -3.57
C SER A 28 -0.61 2.41 -3.32
N ALA A 29 0.60 2.27 -3.86
CA ALA A 29 1.44 1.09 -3.61
C ALA A 29 1.73 0.93 -2.10
N TRP A 30 2.01 2.02 -1.38
CA TRP A 30 2.24 1.98 0.06
C TRP A 30 1.02 1.48 0.83
N VAL A 31 -0.18 1.96 0.51
CA VAL A 31 -1.43 1.50 1.13
C VAL A 31 -1.69 0.03 0.85
N ILE A 32 -1.55 -0.40 -0.42
CA ILE A 32 -1.80 -1.79 -0.83
C ILE A 32 -0.80 -2.75 -0.15
N LEU A 33 0.49 -2.42 -0.18
CA LEU A 33 1.53 -3.24 0.45
C LEU A 33 1.37 -3.30 1.96
N GLY A 34 1.06 -2.17 2.61
CA GLY A 34 0.84 -2.11 4.05
C GLY A 34 -0.38 -2.92 4.46
N PHE A 35 -1.50 -2.74 3.77
CA PHE A 35 -2.72 -3.50 4.03
C PHE A 35 -2.52 -5.00 3.80
N GLY A 36 -1.88 -5.39 2.69
CA GLY A 36 -1.56 -6.79 2.39
C GLY A 36 -0.63 -7.39 3.44
N ALA A 37 0.43 -6.67 3.84
CA ALA A 37 1.36 -7.14 4.87
C ALA A 37 0.64 -7.39 6.20
N ILE A 38 -0.23 -6.47 6.64
CA ILE A 38 -1.01 -6.63 7.88
C ILE A 38 -1.97 -7.82 7.76
N MET A 39 -2.76 -7.88 6.69
CA MET A 39 -3.76 -8.94 6.49
C MET A 39 -3.12 -10.32 6.47
N PHE A 40 -2.00 -10.50 5.76
CA PHE A 40 -1.37 -11.82 5.64
C PHE A 40 -0.46 -12.19 6.81
N SER A 41 0.16 -11.23 7.50
CA SER A 41 1.07 -11.56 8.62
C SER A 41 0.34 -11.85 9.92
N TRP A 42 -0.88 -11.36 10.09
CA TRP A 42 -1.67 -11.51 11.33
C TRP A 42 -2.84 -12.48 11.18
N SER A 43 -3.04 -13.08 10.00
CA SER A 43 -4.11 -14.04 9.79
C SER A 43 -3.68 -15.43 10.27
N ASP A 44 -4.45 -15.97 11.21
CA ASP A 44 -4.40 -17.39 11.58
C ASP A 44 -5.22 -18.28 10.60
N TYR A 45 -5.76 -17.66 9.54
CA TYR A 45 -6.58 -18.31 8.53
C TYR A 45 -5.89 -18.29 7.17
N ALA A 46 -6.00 -19.38 6.43
CA ALA A 46 -5.58 -19.46 5.03
C ALA A 46 -6.69 -18.94 4.11
N LEU A 47 -6.41 -17.89 3.33
CA LEU A 47 -7.26 -17.53 2.19
C LEU A 47 -7.03 -18.51 1.03
N LEU A 48 -8.05 -19.29 0.68
CA LEU A 48 -8.03 -20.22 -0.44
C LEU A 48 -8.95 -19.75 -1.56
N TYR A 49 -8.55 -20.07 -2.79
CA TYR A 49 -9.28 -19.75 -4.00
C TYR A 49 -9.62 -21.02 -4.77
N VAL A 50 -10.91 -21.27 -5.01
CA VAL A 50 -11.33 -22.40 -5.85
C VAL A 50 -11.52 -21.89 -7.27
N LYS A 51 -10.61 -22.32 -8.15
CA LYS A 51 -10.53 -21.86 -9.55
C LYS A 51 -11.80 -22.14 -10.37
N LYS A 52 -12.51 -23.24 -10.09
CA LYS A 52 -13.70 -23.66 -10.86
C LYS A 52 -14.87 -22.66 -10.72
N ILE A 53 -15.03 -22.08 -9.54
CA ILE A 53 -16.19 -21.26 -9.14
C ILE A 53 -15.82 -19.82 -8.81
N HIS A 54 -14.54 -19.45 -8.98
CA HIS A 54 -14.03 -18.12 -8.66
C HIS A 54 -14.34 -17.65 -7.23
N THR A 55 -14.42 -18.58 -6.27
CA THR A 55 -14.81 -18.26 -4.89
C THR A 55 -13.59 -18.24 -3.97
N LEU A 56 -13.55 -17.21 -3.11
CA LEU A 56 -12.54 -17.01 -2.08
C LEU A 56 -13.17 -17.33 -0.71
N PHE A 57 -12.42 -18.04 0.13
CA PHE A 57 -12.85 -18.38 1.49
C PHE A 57 -11.63 -18.55 2.40
N TRP A 58 -11.83 -18.28 3.69
CA TRP A 58 -10.85 -18.45 4.74
C TRP A 58 -11.00 -19.82 5.39
N VAL A 59 -9.91 -20.49 5.70
CA VAL A 59 -9.90 -21.81 6.38
C VAL A 59 -8.88 -21.81 7.50
N ALA A 60 -9.27 -22.30 8.67
CA ALA A 60 -8.36 -22.62 9.78
C ALA A 60 -8.94 -23.76 10.61
N GLY A 61 -8.10 -24.73 11.00
CA GLY A 61 -8.39 -25.78 12.01
C GLY A 61 -9.87 -26.17 12.18
N GLY A 62 -10.43 -26.88 11.21
CA GLY A 62 -11.82 -27.38 11.29
C GLY A 62 -12.92 -26.35 11.03
N HIS A 63 -12.55 -25.14 10.58
CA HIS A 63 -13.45 -24.04 10.27
C HIS A 63 -13.20 -23.48 8.88
N ALA A 64 -14.28 -23.12 8.18
CA ALA A 64 -14.24 -22.39 6.92
C ALA A 64 -15.25 -21.22 6.91
N TYR A 65 -14.82 -20.09 6.38
CA TYR A 65 -15.59 -18.83 6.34
C TYR A 65 -15.56 -18.21 4.96
N SER A 66 -16.63 -17.52 4.55
CA SER A 66 -16.60 -16.72 3.32
C SER A 66 -15.50 -15.65 3.38
N ALA A 67 -14.90 -15.28 2.24
CA ALA A 67 -13.86 -14.24 2.21
C ALA A 67 -14.31 -12.87 2.74
N GLY A 68 -15.62 -12.63 2.81
CA GLY A 68 -16.21 -11.42 3.40
C GLY A 68 -16.23 -11.41 4.93
N TYR A 69 -16.09 -12.56 5.59
CA TYR A 69 -16.04 -12.67 7.05
C TYR A 69 -14.62 -12.39 7.53
N PRO A 70 -14.36 -11.47 8.51
CA PRO A 70 -15.27 -10.83 9.47
C PRO A 70 -15.73 -9.39 9.15
N ILE A 71 -15.37 -8.80 8.00
CA ILE A 71 -15.75 -7.41 7.66
C ILE A 71 -17.25 -7.30 7.31
N SER A 72 -17.83 -8.38 6.77
CA SER A 72 -19.22 -8.41 6.33
C SER A 72 -20.24 -8.55 7.47
N SER A 73 -19.84 -9.03 8.67
CA SER A 73 -20.81 -9.18 9.78
C SER A 73 -21.35 -7.85 10.29
N TYR A 74 -20.65 -6.73 10.00
CA TYR A 74 -21.05 -5.39 10.43
C TYR A 74 -21.70 -4.53 9.33
N VAL A 75 -21.52 -4.87 8.05
CA VAL A 75 -21.84 -3.94 6.94
C VAL A 75 -22.84 -4.52 5.95
N VAL A 76 -22.91 -5.84 5.76
CA VAL A 76 -23.78 -6.42 4.74
C VAL A 76 -24.31 -7.77 5.19
N ASP A 77 -25.63 -7.90 5.27
CA ASP A 77 -26.36 -9.17 5.43
C ASP A 77 -26.29 -10.04 4.16
N ALA A 78 -25.12 -10.06 3.50
CA ALA A 78 -24.82 -10.82 2.31
C ALA A 78 -23.93 -12.01 2.69
N GLY A 79 -24.56 -13.05 3.24
CA GLY A 79 -24.07 -14.43 3.17
C GLY A 79 -22.71 -14.70 3.84
N SER A 80 -22.52 -14.24 5.09
CA SER A 80 -21.44 -14.77 5.93
C SER A 80 -21.79 -16.20 6.36
N TRP A 81 -21.30 -17.17 5.62
CA TRP A 81 -21.39 -18.55 6.00
C TRP A 81 -20.19 -18.97 6.82
N HIS A 82 -20.46 -19.86 7.78
CA HIS A 82 -19.47 -20.47 8.64
C HIS A 82 -19.76 -21.97 8.68
N LEU A 83 -18.78 -22.76 8.29
CA LEU A 83 -18.82 -24.22 8.36
C LEU A 83 -17.83 -24.67 9.42
N ARG A 84 -18.28 -25.58 10.27
CA ARG A 84 -17.48 -26.26 11.28
C ARG A 84 -17.54 -27.77 11.00
N ASP A 85 -16.48 -28.50 11.32
CA ASP A 85 -16.32 -29.94 11.04
C ASP A 85 -17.60 -30.76 11.31
N ASP A 86 -18.17 -30.59 12.49
CA ASP A 86 -19.38 -31.26 12.97
C ASP A 86 -20.64 -30.94 12.14
N TYR A 87 -20.72 -29.77 11.52
CA TYR A 87 -21.90 -29.30 10.77
C TYR A 87 -21.82 -29.53 9.25
N CYS A 88 -20.68 -29.96 8.73
CA CYS A 88 -20.52 -30.27 7.30
C CYS A 88 -21.39 -31.47 6.86
N LEU A 89 -21.68 -32.40 7.78
CA LEU A 89 -22.51 -33.59 7.54
C LEU A 89 -24.03 -33.37 7.73
N PHE A 90 -24.47 -32.31 8.41
CA PHE A 90 -25.85 -32.23 8.94
C PHE A 90 -26.66 -30.99 8.57
N THR A 91 -26.11 -30.00 7.87
CA THR A 91 -26.85 -28.75 7.60
C THR A 91 -27.30 -28.63 6.14
N ASN A 92 -28.63 -28.55 5.94
CA ASN A 92 -29.30 -28.09 4.70
C ASN A 92 -29.49 -26.57 4.73
N ALA A 93 -28.53 -25.82 5.28
CA ALA A 93 -28.64 -24.37 5.36
C ALA A 93 -28.55 -23.76 3.95
N THR A 94 -29.56 -22.99 3.57
CA THR A 94 -29.61 -22.18 2.36
C THR A 94 -28.51 -21.13 2.40
N ALA A 95 -27.62 -21.17 1.41
CA ALA A 95 -26.38 -20.41 1.29
C ALA A 95 -25.22 -20.98 2.14
N PRO A 96 -24.12 -21.37 1.46
CA PRO A 96 -23.44 -20.42 0.57
C PRO A 96 -22.93 -20.95 -0.78
N LEU A 97 -23.20 -22.20 -1.10
CA LEU A 97 -22.62 -22.83 -2.27
C LEU A 97 -23.80 -23.21 -3.14
N ALA A 98 -24.04 -22.41 -4.18
CA ALA A 98 -25.10 -22.70 -5.14
C ALA A 98 -24.90 -24.09 -5.80
N GLU A 99 -23.67 -24.62 -5.74
CA GLU A 99 -23.28 -25.91 -6.29
C GLU A 99 -22.94 -26.91 -5.16
N GLU A 100 -23.56 -28.10 -5.18
CA GLU A 100 -23.28 -29.18 -4.22
C GLU A 100 -21.80 -29.62 -4.22
N TRP A 101 -21.14 -29.47 -5.37
CA TRP A 101 -19.72 -29.80 -5.53
C TRP A 101 -18.82 -28.96 -4.62
N ASP A 102 -19.11 -27.67 -4.42
CA ASP A 102 -18.25 -26.82 -3.60
C ASP A 102 -18.39 -27.16 -2.11
N LYS A 103 -19.60 -27.56 -1.69
CA LYS A 103 -19.84 -28.08 -0.34
C LYS A 103 -18.99 -29.32 -0.11
N GLN A 104 -18.91 -30.22 -1.08
CA GLN A 104 -18.06 -31.40 -0.98
C GLN A 104 -16.56 -31.05 -0.92
N VAL A 105 -16.09 -30.09 -1.72
CA VAL A 105 -14.68 -29.66 -1.71
C VAL A 105 -14.29 -29.00 -0.38
N ILE A 106 -15.11 -28.05 0.09
CA ILE A 106 -14.86 -27.35 1.36
C ILE A 106 -14.97 -28.34 2.53
N CYS A 107 -16.00 -29.19 2.55
CA CYS A 107 -16.12 -30.20 3.58
C CYS A 107 -14.98 -31.24 3.52
N HIS A 108 -14.47 -31.58 2.34
CA HIS A 108 -13.29 -32.47 2.24
C HIS A 108 -12.01 -31.79 2.71
N LEU A 109 -11.86 -30.47 2.52
CA LEU A 109 -10.74 -29.70 3.05
C LEU A 109 -10.82 -29.56 4.58
N VAL A 110 -12.02 -29.40 5.12
CA VAL A 110 -12.30 -29.19 6.54
C VAL A 110 -12.27 -30.53 7.30
N LEU A 111 -13.02 -31.54 6.86
CA LEU A 111 -13.09 -32.89 7.47
C LEU A 111 -11.93 -33.83 7.10
N GLY A 112 -11.26 -33.61 5.96
CA GLY A 112 -10.38 -34.62 5.35
C GLY A 112 -9.00 -34.76 5.96
N ASN A 113 -8.78 -34.27 7.19
CA ASN A 113 -7.49 -34.33 7.88
C ASN A 113 -6.34 -33.75 7.03
N ARG A 114 -6.63 -32.71 6.24
CA ARG A 114 -5.65 -31.96 5.45
C ARG A 114 -5.08 -30.77 6.23
N GLU A 115 -4.95 -30.93 7.54
CA GLU A 115 -4.42 -29.89 8.42
C GLU A 115 -3.04 -29.43 7.98
N ASP A 116 -2.17 -30.37 7.55
CA ASP A 116 -0.85 -30.06 7.02
C ASP A 116 -0.91 -29.10 5.82
N TYR A 117 -1.85 -29.31 4.88
CA TYR A 117 -2.01 -28.45 3.71
C TYR A 117 -2.51 -27.05 4.09
N VAL A 118 -3.41 -26.96 5.07
CA VAL A 118 -3.92 -25.67 5.57
C VAL A 118 -2.82 -24.93 6.32
N GLN A 119 -2.05 -25.62 7.16
CA GLN A 119 -0.91 -25.04 7.88
C GLN A 119 0.19 -24.56 6.92
N ASP A 120 0.52 -25.35 5.90
CA ASP A 120 1.46 -24.93 4.84
C ASP A 120 0.94 -23.68 4.10
N ALA A 121 -0.36 -23.60 3.82
CA ALA A 121 -0.96 -22.43 3.20
C ALA A 121 -0.90 -21.19 4.11
N ILE A 122 -1.17 -21.33 5.40
CA ILE A 122 -1.02 -20.25 6.41
C ILE A 122 0.44 -19.80 6.46
N GLN A 123 1.38 -20.74 6.57
CA GLN A 123 2.80 -20.44 6.64
C GLN A 123 3.29 -19.71 5.38
N ASN A 124 2.83 -20.14 4.20
CA ASN A 124 3.12 -19.46 2.95
C ASN A 124 2.53 -18.04 2.89
N GLN A 125 1.34 -17.82 3.46
CA GLN A 125 0.76 -16.49 3.59
C GLN A 125 1.56 -15.61 4.55
N HIS A 126 2.06 -16.15 5.66
CA HIS A 126 2.96 -15.42 6.56
C HIS A 126 4.26 -15.03 5.86
N TRP A 127 4.87 -15.93 5.10
CA TRP A 127 6.05 -15.63 4.29
C TRP A 127 5.77 -14.53 3.26
N LEU A 128 4.62 -14.59 2.58
CA LEU A 128 4.19 -13.53 1.68
C LEU A 128 3.98 -12.20 2.42
N GLY A 129 3.38 -12.24 3.61
CA GLY A 129 3.19 -11.09 4.49
C GLY A 129 4.52 -10.43 4.88
N TRP A 130 5.51 -11.23 5.28
CA TRP A 130 6.87 -10.76 5.55
C TRP A 130 7.54 -10.14 4.33
N PHE A 131 7.40 -10.78 3.17
CA PHE A 131 7.92 -10.24 1.91
C PHE A 131 7.29 -8.88 1.56
N LEU A 132 5.97 -8.76 1.71
CA LEU A 132 5.24 -7.51 1.54
C LEU A 132 5.66 -6.45 2.55
N ALA A 133 5.93 -6.83 3.80
CA ALA A 133 6.43 -5.91 4.83
C ALA A 133 7.82 -5.34 4.48
N VAL A 134 8.73 -6.17 3.97
CA VAL A 134 10.05 -5.71 3.49
C VAL A 134 9.90 -4.73 2.31
N LEU A 135 9.03 -5.04 1.35
CA LEU A 135 8.74 -4.14 0.23
C LEU A 135 8.12 -2.82 0.72
N PHE A 136 7.21 -2.89 1.68
CA PHE A 136 6.60 -1.72 2.30
C PHE A 136 7.64 -0.82 2.97
N LEU A 137 8.60 -1.38 3.73
CA LEU A 137 9.69 -0.62 4.32
C LEU A 137 10.58 0.04 3.26
N TYR A 138 10.89 -0.69 2.18
CA TYR A 138 11.67 -0.14 1.07
C TYR A 138 10.96 1.04 0.38
N VAL A 139 9.67 0.92 0.07
CA VAL A 139 8.87 2.00 -0.53
C VAL A 139 8.77 3.18 0.43
N SER A 140 8.55 2.93 1.72
CA SER A 140 8.52 3.96 2.77
C SER A 140 9.82 4.75 2.81
N PHE A 141 10.96 4.06 2.79
CA PHE A 141 12.28 4.68 2.78
C PHE A 141 12.51 5.54 1.53
N ARG A 142 12.11 5.05 0.35
CA ARG A 142 12.19 5.81 -0.91
C ARG A 142 11.35 7.08 -0.86
N LEU A 143 10.10 6.98 -0.37
CA LEU A 143 9.20 8.13 -0.22
C LEU A 143 9.77 9.16 0.75
N MET A 144 10.28 8.72 1.91
CA MET A 144 10.94 9.58 2.90
C MET A 144 12.13 10.34 2.30
N ARG A 145 13.04 9.64 1.60
CA ARG A 145 14.17 10.28 0.93
C ARG A 145 13.71 11.32 -0.10
N TYR A 146 12.70 10.98 -0.90
CA TYR A 146 12.14 11.89 -1.88
C TYR A 146 11.57 13.17 -1.23
N LEU A 147 10.79 13.04 -0.16
CA LEU A 147 10.23 14.18 0.57
C LEU A 147 11.32 15.06 1.21
N ILE A 148 12.34 14.45 1.82
CA ILE A 148 13.47 15.17 2.41
C ILE A 148 14.23 15.95 1.32
N SER A 149 14.59 15.29 0.21
CA SER A 149 15.31 15.94 -0.88
C SER A 149 14.50 17.09 -1.50
N ARG A 150 13.17 16.94 -1.61
CA ARG A 150 12.29 17.99 -2.10
C ARG A 150 12.23 19.19 -1.15
N LYS A 151 12.07 18.95 0.16
CA LYS A 151 12.10 20.03 1.17
C LYS A 151 13.44 20.78 1.17
N LEU A 152 14.54 20.03 1.07
CA LEU A 152 15.88 20.62 1.00
C LEU A 152 16.05 21.48 -0.26
N ALA A 153 15.66 20.98 -1.43
CA ALA A 153 15.73 21.73 -2.69
C ALA A 153 14.89 23.01 -2.64
N HIS A 154 13.68 22.96 -2.05
CA HIS A 154 12.82 24.13 -1.89
C HIS A 154 13.46 25.19 -0.98
N ASN A 155 13.98 24.77 0.18
CA ASN A 155 14.65 25.66 1.12
C ASN A 155 15.89 26.33 0.51
N ILE A 156 16.68 25.59 -0.28
CA ILE A 156 17.85 26.15 -0.97
C ILE A 156 17.40 27.15 -2.04
N HIS A 157 16.38 26.82 -2.83
CA HIS A 157 15.86 27.71 -3.87
C HIS A 157 15.34 29.04 -3.30
N GLU A 158 14.60 29.00 -2.19
CA GLU A 158 14.14 30.20 -1.49
C GLU A 158 15.31 31.06 -0.97
N ARG A 159 16.35 30.44 -0.39
CA ARG A 159 17.53 31.17 0.10
C ARG A 159 18.30 31.82 -1.04
N VAL A 160 18.48 31.12 -2.15
CA VAL A 160 19.19 31.64 -3.34
C VAL A 160 18.41 32.81 -3.95
N THR A 161 17.09 32.69 -4.11
CA THR A 161 16.25 33.76 -4.68
C THR A 161 16.17 34.98 -3.76
N ALA A 162 16.08 34.79 -2.43
CA ALA A 162 16.12 35.88 -1.46
C ALA A 162 17.47 36.63 -1.49
N ASN A 163 18.59 35.91 -1.51
CA ASN A 163 19.92 36.50 -1.60
C ASN A 163 20.14 37.25 -2.94
N ALA A 164 19.63 36.71 -4.05
CA ALA A 164 19.70 37.38 -5.34
C ALA A 164 18.93 38.71 -5.34
N ARG A 165 17.73 38.75 -4.75
CA ARG A 165 16.94 39.98 -4.59
C ARG A 165 17.69 41.03 -3.75
N GLN A 166 18.31 40.64 -2.64
CA GLN A 166 19.08 41.56 -1.81
C GLN A 166 20.28 42.17 -2.54
N ARG A 167 20.97 41.39 -3.39
CA ARG A 167 22.08 41.89 -4.21
C ARG A 167 21.62 42.94 -5.23
N LEU A 168 20.47 42.71 -5.88
CA LEU A 168 19.89 43.67 -6.82
C LEU A 168 19.53 45.00 -6.14
N VAL A 169 18.93 44.95 -4.94
CA VAL A 169 18.61 46.16 -4.17
C VAL A 169 19.90 46.94 -3.81
N ARG A 170 20.95 46.25 -3.35
CA ARG A 170 22.23 46.91 -3.04
C ARG A 170 22.88 47.56 -4.26
N GLN A 171 22.86 46.90 -5.42
CA GLN A 171 23.42 47.46 -6.65
C GLN A 171 22.63 48.67 -7.16
N GLY A 172 21.29 48.63 -7.10
CA GLY A 172 20.46 49.77 -7.49
C GLY A 172 20.58 50.99 -6.56
N THR A 173 20.92 50.78 -5.29
CA THR A 173 21.13 51.89 -4.33
C THR A 173 22.51 52.54 -4.53
N SER A 174 23.50 51.79 -4.99
CA SER A 174 24.87 52.29 -5.21
C SER A 174 25.02 53.17 -6.47
N THR A 175 24.16 53.02 -7.47
CA THR A 175 24.19 53.84 -8.70
C THR A 175 23.42 55.15 -8.58
N GLY A 176 22.60 55.34 -7.55
CA GLY A 176 21.82 56.56 -7.33
C GLY A 176 22.54 57.67 -6.55
N GLN A 177 23.77 57.46 -6.07
CA GLN A 177 24.46 58.37 -5.15
C GLN A 177 25.71 59.04 -5.74
N VAL A 178 25.64 59.44 -7.02
CA VAL A 178 26.65 60.29 -7.69
C VAL A 178 25.95 61.45 -8.41
N SER A 179 25.42 62.40 -7.66
CA SER A 179 25.11 63.74 -8.17
C SER A 179 25.59 64.77 -7.15
N GLY A 180 26.91 64.95 -7.10
CA GLY A 180 27.52 66.08 -6.42
C GLY A 180 27.18 67.39 -7.16
N PRO A 181 26.90 68.48 -6.43
CA PRO A 181 26.54 69.75 -7.06
C PRO A 181 27.73 70.31 -7.86
N PRO A 182 27.48 70.88 -9.06
CA PRO A 182 28.52 71.58 -9.79
C PRO A 182 28.89 72.87 -9.04
N LEU A 183 30.19 73.05 -8.84
CA LEU A 183 30.83 74.30 -8.39
C LEU A 183 30.89 75.32 -9.53
#